data_AF-A0A9X3LGI1-F1
#
_entry.id   AF-A0A9X3LGI1-F1
#
_cell.length_a   1.000
_cell.length_b   1.000
_cell.length_c   1.000
_cell.angle_alpha   90.00
_cell.angle_beta   90.00
_cell.angle_gamma   90.00
#
_symmetry.space_group_name_H-M   'P 1'
#
loop_
_entity.id
_entity.type
_entity.pdbx_description
1 polymer ?
#
loop_
_entity_poly.entity_id
_entity_poly.type
_entity_poly.pdbx_seq_one_letter_code
_entity_poly.pdbx_strand_id
1 'polypeptide(L)' 'MKSLTNKVIILVMSIVIFIIYYQLLGFFAGNLLPISPLGTMIGLITLFLLIPISYLSAHVVVKVIKDM' A
#
# COMPACT_ATOMS: atom_id res chain seq x y z
N MET A 1 3.22 -8.98 21.95
CA MET A 1 4.25 -9.13 20.90
C MET A 1 3.68 -9.53 19.54
N LYS A 2 2.82 -10.55 19.42
CA LYS A 2 2.24 -10.99 18.13
C LYS A 2 1.57 -9.88 17.28
N SER A 3 0.87 -8.93 17.89
CA SER A 3 0.22 -7.82 17.17
C SER A 3 1.21 -6.86 16.50
N LEU A 4 2.35 -6.56 17.16
CA LEU A 4 3.37 -5.68 16.59
C LEU A 4 4.10 -6.38 15.43
N THR A 5 4.42 -7.66 15.61
CA THR A 5 5.05 -8.48 14.57
C THR A 5 4.16 -8.58 13.33
N ASN A 6 2.86 -8.81 13.49
CA ASN A 6 1.92 -8.86 12.36
C ASN A 6 1.84 -7.53 11.61
N LYS A 7 1.83 -6.39 12.33
CA LYS A 7 1.85 -5.05 11.72
C LYS A 7 3.10 -4.84 10.85
N VAL A 8 4.26 -5.24 11.36
CA VAL A 8 5.53 -5.12 10.63
C VAL A 8 5.55 -6.04 9.42
N ILE A 9 5.08 -7.28 9.54
CA ILE A 9 4.99 -8.22 8.40
C ILE A 9 4.11 -7.64 7.29
N ILE A 10 2.96 -7.07 7.64
CA ILE A 10 2.03 -6.49 6.66
C ILE A 10 2.63 -5.26 5.99
N LEU A 11 3.35 -4.43 6.75
CA LEU A 11 4.10 -3.30 6.19
C LEU A 11 5.14 -3.77 5.17
N VAL A 12 5.95 -4.78 5.52
CA VAL A 12 6.98 -5.34 4.64
C VAL A 12 6.35 -5.95 3.38
N MET A 13 5.28 -6.74 3.52
CA MET A 13 4.57 -7.32 2.37
C MET A 13 3.97 -6.24 1.46
N SER A 14 3.43 -5.17 2.03
CA SER A 14 2.90 -4.04 1.26
C SER A 14 3.99 -3.34 0.45
N ILE A 15 5.17 -3.13 1.03
CA ILE A 15 6.34 -2.56 0.34
C ILE A 15 6.78 -3.47 -0.82
N VAL A 16 6.87 -4.78 -0.59
CA VAL A 16 7.26 -5.73 -1.64
C VAL A 16 6.28 -5.73 -2.82
N ILE A 17 4.97 -5.80 -2.53
CA ILE A 17 3.92 -5.75 -3.56
C ILE A 17 3.99 -4.43 -4.34
N PHE A 18 4.22 -3.32 -3.64
CA PHE A 18 4.35 -2.00 -4.26
C PHE A 18 5.54 -1.92 -5.22
N ILE A 19 6.71 -2.46 -4.83
CA ILE A 19 7.90 -2.48 -5.69
C ILE A 19 7.64 -3.31 -6.95
N ILE A 20 7.02 -4.49 -6.81
CA ILE A 20 6.66 -5.35 -7.94
C ILE A 20 5.68 -4.63 -8.88
N TYR A 21 4.65 -3.99 -8.32
CA TYR A 21 3.69 -3.20 -9.09
C TYR A 21 4.39 -2.07 -9.87
N TYR A 22 5.32 -1.36 -9.25
CA TYR A 22 6.07 -0.28 -9.90
C TYR A 22 6.93 -0.79 -11.07
N GLN A 23 7.59 -1.94 -10.89
CA GLN A 23 8.36 -2.59 -11.96
C GLN A 23 7.48 -3.01 -13.13
N LEU A 24 6.34 -3.63 -12.85
CA LEU A 24 5.37 -4.01 -13.89
C LEU A 24 4.83 -2.78 -14.61
N LEU A 25 4.48 -1.73 -13.86
CA LEU A 25 4.00 -0.49 -14.44
C LEU A 25 5.05 0.15 -15.34
N GLY A 26 6.33 0.19 -14.95
CA GLY A 26 7.42 0.65 -15.81
C GLY A 26 7.59 -0.18 -17.08
N PHE A 27 7.43 -1.51 -16.99
CA PHE A 27 7.50 -2.42 -18.15
C PHE A 27 6.35 -2.22 -19.14
N PHE A 28 5.11 -2.05 -18.65
CA PHE A 28 3.92 -1.88 -19.49
C PHE A 28 3.71 -0.44 -19.98
N ALA A 29 4.14 0.54 -19.19
CA ALA A 29 4.03 1.96 -19.49
C ALA A 29 4.67 2.37 -20.82
N GLY A 30 5.86 1.82 -21.12
CA GLY A 30 6.57 2.17 -22.34
C GLY A 30 5.86 1.73 -23.63
N ASN A 31 4.93 0.77 -23.52
CA ASN A 31 4.32 0.10 -24.69
C ASN A 31 2.80 0.27 -24.82
N LEU A 32 2.06 0.52 -23.73
CA LEU A 32 0.59 0.40 -23.74
C LEU A 32 -0.19 1.56 -23.10
N LEU A 33 0.43 2.39 -22.26
CA LEU A 33 -0.30 3.40 -21.49
C LEU A 33 0.43 4.75 -21.54
N PRO A 34 -0.23 5.84 -22.00
CA PRO A 34 0.32 7.18 -21.89
C PRO A 34 0.32 7.59 -20.42
N ILE A 35 1.40 7.27 -19.72
CA ILE A 35 1.60 7.67 -18.33
C ILE A 35 2.40 8.97 -18.24
N SER A 36 1.84 9.95 -17.54
CA SER A 36 2.57 11.13 -17.10
C SER A 36 3.52 10.73 -15.96
N PRO A 37 4.83 10.97 -16.06
CA PRO A 37 5.79 10.63 -15.00
C PRO A 37 5.44 11.27 -13.65
N LEU A 38 5.00 12.53 -13.68
CA LEU A 38 4.55 13.28 -12.50
C LEU A 38 3.27 12.70 -11.90
N GLY A 39 2.25 12.43 -12.73
CA GLY A 39 0.98 11.85 -12.24
C GLY A 39 1.17 10.48 -11.62
N THR A 40 2.07 9.68 -12.19
CA THR A 40 2.40 8.33 -11.70
C THR A 40 3.13 8.39 -10.35
N MET A 41 4.11 9.29 -10.21
CA MET A 41 4.78 9.54 -8.93
C MET A 41 3.79 9.95 -7.82
N ILE A 42 2.89 10.89 -8.13
CA ILE A 42 1.89 11.37 -7.16
C ILE A 42 0.98 10.21 -6.73
N GLY A 43 0.44 9.44 -7.68
CA GLY A 43 -0.46 8.32 -7.36
C GLY A 43 0.21 7.24 -6.50
N LEU A 44 1.49 6.97 -6.73
CA LEU A 44 2.28 6.01 -5.96
C LEU A 44 2.55 6.48 -4.53
N ILE A 45 2.85 7.76 -4.33
CA ILE A 45 3.00 8.35 -2.99
C ILE A 45 1.67 8.28 -2.24
N THR A 46 0.56 8.56 -2.92
CA THR A 46 -0.79 8.46 -2.35
C THR A 46 -1.13 7.03 -1.93
N LEU A 47 -0.83 6.03 -2.78
CA LEU A 47 -1.02 4.61 -2.44
C LEU A 47 -0.16 4.17 -1.26
N PHE A 48 1.11 4.60 -1.24
CA PHE A 48 2.03 4.28 -0.14
C PHE A 48 1.55 4.83 1.21
N LEU A 49 0.88 6.00 1.22
CA LEU A 49 0.29 6.57 2.44
C LEU A 49 -1.05 5.93 2.80
N LEU A 50 -1.91 5.65 1.81
CA LEU A 50 -3.25 5.09 2.04
C LEU A 50 -3.22 3.67 2.59
N ILE A 51 -2.28 2.83 2.16
CA ILE A 51 -2.21 1.43 2.59
C ILE A 51 -2.00 1.32 4.12
N PRO A 52 -0.98 1.95 4.73
CA PRO A 52 -0.80 1.98 6.18
C PRO A 52 -1.97 2.59 6.95
N ILE A 53 -2.55 3.69 6.43
CA ILE A 53 -3.68 4.38 7.06
C ILE A 53 -4.92 3.46 7.07
N SER A 54 -5.20 2.76 5.96
CA SER A 54 -6.32 1.82 5.89
C SER A 54 -6.18 0.68 6.90
N TYR A 55 -4.95 0.20 7.11
CA TYR A 55 -4.67 -0.86 8.06
C TYR A 55 -4.85 -0.41 9.51
N LEU A 56 -4.38 0.79 9.86
CA LEU A 56 -4.59 1.39 11.17
C LEU A 56 -6.08 1.60 11.44
N SER A 57 -6.82 2.13 10.47
CA SER A 57 -8.26 2.36 10.57
C SER A 57 -9.04 1.05 10.76
N ALA A 58 -8.76 0.02 9.96
CA ALA A 58 -9.39 -1.29 10.07
C ALA A 58 -9.15 -1.94 11.44
N HIS A 59 -7.94 -1.81 11.99
CA HIS A 59 -7.65 -2.31 13.33
C HIS A 59 -8.44 -1.58 14.42
N VAL A 60 -8.58 -0.26 14.32
CA VAL A 60 -9.40 0.53 15.26
C VAL A 60 -10.87 0.11 15.18
N VAL A 61 -11.41 -0.05 13.97
CA VAL A 61 -12.79 -0.49 13.76
C VAL A 61 -13.05 -1.88 14.36
N VAL A 62 -12.18 -2.85 14.10
CA VAL A 62 -12.31 -4.20 14.68
C VAL A 62 -12.24 -4.18 16.20
N LYS A 63 -11.43 -3.28 16.79
CA LYS A 63 -11.36 -3.12 18.24
C LYS A 63 -12.68 -2.58 18.80
N VAL A 64 -13.23 -1.54 18.18
CA VAL A 64 -14.52 -0.94 18.58
C VAL A 64 -15.65 -1.96 18.52
N ILE A 65 -15.75 -2.74 17.44
CA ILE A 65 -16.79 -3.78 17.29
C ILE A 65 -16.65 -4.87 18.38
N LYS A 66 -15.42 -5.19 18.79
CA LYS A 66 -15.17 -6.23 19.79
C LYS A 66 -15.42 -5.76 21.23
N ASP A 67 -15.34 -4.45 21.47
CA ASP A 67 -15.60 -3.81 22.77
C ASP A 67 -17.10 -3.47 22.97
N MET A 68 -17.94 -3.63 21.92
CA MET A 68 -19.41 -3.58 21.96
C MET A 68 -20.01 -4.95 22.26
#